data_AF-A0AAJ6DQ46-F1
#
_entry.id   AF-A0AAJ6DQ46-F1
#
_cell.length_a   1.000
_cell.length_b   1.000
_cell.length_c   1.000
_cell.angle_alpha   90.00
_cell.angle_beta   90.00
_cell.angle_gamma   90.00
#
_symmetry.space_group_name_H-M   'P 1'
#
loop_
_entity.id
_entity.type
_entity.pdbx_description
1 polymer ?
#
loop_
_entity_poly.entity_id
_entity_poly.type
_entity_poly.pdbx_seq_one_letter_code
_entity_poly.pdbx_strand_id
1 'polypeptide(L)'
;MTLDRAYAAARQLIDADADYTVHVRTDHGWQSPSDRDQRQLPGLDVLLAARRVLRAQPAGRVWSALPDTLNVCTGDGLLWLRFTVTTLAETDLCDAPECAEFLTDPGHCPRCAAGPSPGPGGRAPTGVWKVLGLADSAVLPVTRDDLTTTDLVLLARACHTLDQQHHAVHARTPLPLEARPLLQRLALVLDDLDEGRPHALNPADVFSRKELLTLADTALALYRAHGDPDDLLGSPTVLRLAHLAYADMPD
;
A
#
# COMPACT_ATOMS: atom_id res chain seq x y z
N MET A 1 13.69 13.79 -11.93
CA MET A 1 12.85 13.68 -10.71
C MET A 1 13.47 12.58 -9.84
N THR A 2 13.65 12.75 -8.53
CA THR A 2 14.21 11.68 -7.67
C THR A 2 13.14 10.62 -7.38
N LEU A 3 13.54 9.34 -7.19
CA LEU A 3 12.62 8.22 -6.95
C LEU A 3 11.66 8.50 -5.78
N ASP A 4 12.17 9.12 -4.71
CA ASP A 4 11.39 9.46 -3.52
C ASP A 4 10.31 10.51 -3.80
N ARG A 5 10.55 11.44 -4.73
CA ARG A 5 9.54 12.43 -5.13
C ARG A 5 8.41 11.80 -5.94
N ALA A 6 8.72 10.84 -6.80
CA ALA A 6 7.72 10.11 -7.58
C ALA A 6 6.81 9.27 -6.67
N TYR A 7 7.41 8.60 -5.68
CA TYR A 7 6.66 7.82 -4.69
C TYR A 7 5.82 8.69 -3.76
N ALA A 8 6.38 9.80 -3.25
CA ALA A 8 5.64 10.74 -2.41
C ALA A 8 4.42 11.33 -3.13
N ALA A 9 4.55 11.61 -4.43
CA ALA A 9 3.43 12.06 -5.25
C ALA A 9 2.37 10.96 -5.44
N ALA A 10 2.77 9.73 -5.74
CA ALA A 10 1.84 8.59 -5.85
C ALA A 10 1.04 8.39 -4.56
N ARG A 11 1.70 8.50 -3.41
CA ARG A 11 1.09 8.40 -2.09
C ARG A 11 0.07 9.47 -1.77
N GLN A 12 0.23 10.69 -2.29
CA GLN A 12 -0.76 11.76 -2.08
C GLN A 12 -2.04 11.54 -2.88
N LEU A 13 -1.97 10.72 -3.93
CA LEU A 13 -3.07 10.50 -4.87
C LEU A 13 -3.83 9.20 -4.58
N ILE A 14 -3.17 8.23 -3.97
CA ILE A 14 -3.77 6.94 -3.61
C ILE A 14 -4.26 6.97 -2.18
N ASP A 15 -5.57 6.84 -2.02
CA ASP A 15 -6.18 6.41 -0.77
C ASP A 15 -5.76 4.97 -0.47
N ALA A 16 -5.05 4.75 0.64
CA ALA A 16 -4.55 3.43 1.02
C ALA A 16 -5.66 2.46 1.45
N ASP A 17 -6.83 2.99 1.81
CA ASP A 17 -7.98 2.23 2.30
C ASP A 17 -9.04 1.95 1.22
N ALA A 18 -8.83 2.47 0.00
CA ALA A 18 -9.70 2.21 -1.15
C ALA A 18 -9.24 0.99 -1.97
N ASP A 19 -10.19 0.30 -2.60
CA ASP A 19 -9.91 -0.74 -3.58
C ASP A 19 -9.72 -0.13 -4.98
N TYR A 20 -8.69 -0.59 -5.69
CA TYR A 20 -8.34 -0.12 -7.02
C TYR A 20 -8.51 -1.21 -8.04
N THR A 21 -9.18 -0.90 -9.14
CA THR A 21 -9.23 -1.76 -10.32
C THR A 21 -7.89 -1.74 -11.03
N VAL A 22 -7.38 -2.91 -11.40
CA VAL A 22 -6.10 -3.09 -12.11
C VAL A 22 -6.34 -3.27 -13.60
N HIS A 23 -5.56 -2.56 -14.42
CA HIS A 23 -5.48 -2.76 -15.85
C HIS A 23 -4.03 -3.04 -16.26
N VAL A 24 -3.86 -4.01 -17.16
CA VAL A 24 -2.57 -4.43 -17.73
C VAL A 24 -2.55 -4.08 -19.20
N ARG A 25 -1.44 -3.53 -19.67
CA ARG A 25 -1.28 -3.25 -21.10
C ARG A 25 -0.90 -4.52 -21.85
N THR A 26 -1.59 -4.77 -22.94
CA THR A 26 -1.38 -5.90 -23.86
C THR A 26 -1.21 -5.40 -25.30
N ASP A 27 -0.92 -6.33 -26.21
CA ASP A 27 -0.87 -6.06 -27.66
C ASP A 27 -2.22 -5.55 -28.22
N HIS A 28 -3.32 -5.79 -27.49
CA HIS A 28 -4.68 -5.40 -27.85
C HIS A 28 -5.19 -4.21 -27.03
N GLY A 29 -4.31 -3.48 -26.34
CA GLY A 29 -4.68 -2.36 -25.49
C GLY A 29 -4.70 -2.69 -24.01
N TRP A 30 -5.31 -1.82 -23.21
CA TRP A 30 -5.47 -2.03 -21.77
C TRP A 30 -6.59 -3.01 -21.48
N GLN A 31 -6.32 -4.00 -20.63
CA GLN A 31 -7.29 -5.02 -20.26
C GLN A 31 -7.25 -5.29 -18.76
N SER A 32 -8.40 -5.60 -18.17
CA SER A 32 -8.44 -6.07 -16.79
C SER A 32 -8.00 -7.53 -16.69
N PRO A 33 -7.35 -7.93 -15.58
CA PRO A 33 -6.99 -9.32 -15.34
C PRO A 33 -8.19 -10.26 -15.35
N SER A 34 -8.03 -11.46 -15.93
CA SER A 34 -9.10 -12.46 -15.98
C SER A 34 -9.41 -13.07 -14.62
N ASP A 35 -8.44 -13.12 -13.71
CA ASP A 35 -8.61 -13.63 -12.35
C ASP A 35 -9.26 -12.56 -11.46
N ARG A 36 -10.28 -12.96 -10.68
CA ARG A 36 -11.06 -12.05 -9.85
C ARG A 36 -10.22 -11.42 -8.74
N ASP A 37 -9.32 -12.19 -8.14
CA ASP A 37 -8.49 -11.74 -7.01
C ASP A 37 -7.37 -10.78 -7.47
N GLN A 38 -7.23 -10.64 -8.77
CA GLN A 38 -6.24 -9.80 -9.44
C GLN A 38 -6.88 -8.54 -10.06
N ARG A 39 -8.22 -8.49 -10.16
CA ARG A 39 -8.92 -7.34 -10.74
C ARG A 39 -8.94 -6.15 -9.81
N GLN A 40 -8.93 -6.37 -8.51
CA GLN A 40 -9.01 -5.34 -7.48
C GLN A 40 -7.90 -5.54 -6.47
N LEU A 41 -7.20 -4.45 -6.14
CA LEU A 41 -6.15 -4.44 -5.13
C LEU A 41 -6.39 -3.34 -4.10
N PRO A 42 -6.12 -3.58 -2.82
CA PRO A 42 -6.08 -2.54 -1.81
C PRO A 42 -5.06 -1.44 -2.19
N GLY A 43 -5.37 -0.18 -1.88
CA GLY A 43 -4.52 0.97 -2.21
C GLY A 43 -3.11 0.87 -1.62
N LEU A 44 -2.96 0.25 -0.45
CA LEU A 44 -1.65 -0.03 0.13
C LEU A 44 -0.80 -0.94 -0.77
N ASP A 45 -1.37 -2.00 -1.34
CA ASP A 45 -0.65 -2.93 -2.21
C ASP A 45 -0.22 -2.25 -3.51
N VAL A 46 -1.05 -1.36 -4.03
CA VAL A 46 -0.75 -0.51 -5.19
C VAL A 46 0.45 0.40 -4.92
N LEU A 47 0.49 1.06 -3.76
CA LEU A 47 1.61 1.92 -3.36
C LEU A 47 2.90 1.12 -3.20
N LEU A 48 2.83 -0.04 -2.54
CA LEU A 48 4.01 -0.88 -2.33
C LEU A 48 4.57 -1.35 -3.67
N ALA A 49 3.72 -1.85 -4.55
CA ALA A 49 4.09 -2.18 -5.92
C ALA A 49 4.81 -1.04 -6.65
N ALA A 50 4.25 0.17 -6.61
CA ALA A 50 4.86 1.34 -7.22
C ALA A 50 6.27 1.61 -6.67
N ARG A 51 6.46 1.49 -5.36
CA ARG A 51 7.78 1.63 -4.72
C ARG A 51 8.79 0.59 -5.19
N ARG A 52 8.35 -0.67 -5.32
CA ARG A 52 9.19 -1.79 -5.82
C ARG A 52 9.69 -1.49 -7.23
N VAL A 53 8.80 -1.05 -8.10
CA VAL A 53 9.13 -0.70 -9.49
C VAL A 53 10.12 0.47 -9.56
N LEU A 54 9.97 1.49 -8.72
CA LEU A 54 10.92 2.61 -8.64
C LEU A 54 12.32 2.17 -8.18
N ARG A 55 12.43 1.13 -7.36
CA ARG A 55 13.70 0.61 -6.83
C ARG A 55 14.32 -0.53 -7.65
N ALA A 56 13.57 -1.10 -8.60
CA ALA A 56 14.05 -2.17 -9.45
C ALA A 56 15.24 -1.73 -10.32
N GLN A 57 16.06 -2.68 -10.77
CA GLN A 57 17.07 -2.45 -11.80
C GLN A 57 16.71 -3.23 -13.06
N PRO A 58 16.55 -2.57 -14.22
CA PRO A 58 16.61 -1.13 -14.44
C PRO A 58 15.45 -0.37 -13.75
N ALA A 59 15.69 0.90 -13.39
CA ALA A 59 14.73 1.73 -12.67
C ALA A 59 13.44 1.92 -13.47
N GLY A 60 12.31 1.54 -12.87
CA GLY A 60 11.00 1.76 -13.43
C GLY A 60 10.49 3.19 -13.27
N ARG A 61 9.28 3.42 -13.76
CA ARG A 61 8.60 4.73 -13.72
C ARG A 61 7.22 4.58 -13.08
N VAL A 62 6.88 5.57 -12.27
CA VAL A 62 5.56 5.73 -11.67
C VAL A 62 5.11 7.16 -11.90
N TRP A 63 3.88 7.33 -12.36
CA TRP A 63 3.31 8.64 -12.60
C TRP A 63 1.79 8.60 -12.47
N SER A 64 1.22 9.77 -12.25
CA SER A 64 -0.21 9.99 -12.32
C SER A 64 -0.48 11.09 -13.35
N ALA A 65 -1.54 10.91 -14.12
CA ALA A 65 -1.98 11.87 -15.11
C ALA A 65 -3.39 12.41 -14.80
N LEU A 66 -4.14 11.70 -13.94
CA LEU A 66 -5.43 12.13 -13.38
C LEU A 66 -5.44 11.79 -11.88
N PRO A 67 -6.12 12.57 -11.03
CA PRO A 67 -6.12 12.40 -9.57
C PRO A 67 -6.44 10.97 -9.11
N ASP A 68 -7.34 10.28 -9.83
CA ASP A 68 -7.83 8.95 -9.46
C ASP A 68 -7.10 7.81 -10.20
N THR A 69 -5.94 8.11 -10.78
CA THR A 69 -5.16 7.14 -11.57
C THR A 69 -3.70 7.07 -11.12
N LEU A 70 -3.17 5.85 -11.05
CA LEU A 70 -1.75 5.61 -10.92
C LEU A 70 -1.26 4.69 -12.03
N ASN A 71 -0.19 5.08 -12.69
CA ASN A 71 0.45 4.32 -13.74
C ASN A 71 1.83 3.86 -13.29
N VAL A 72 2.16 2.62 -13.60
CA VAL A 72 3.41 1.98 -13.22
C VAL A 72 4.00 1.26 -14.43
N CYS A 73 5.30 1.46 -14.67
CA CYS A 73 6.03 0.83 -15.77
C CYS A 73 7.38 0.31 -15.27
N THR A 74 7.75 -0.92 -15.64
CA THR A 74 9.09 -1.44 -15.36
C THR A 74 10.14 -0.73 -16.22
N GLY A 75 11.41 -0.71 -15.76
CA GLY A 75 12.48 0.03 -16.45
C GLY A 75 12.85 -0.52 -17.82
N ASP A 76 12.54 -1.79 -18.08
CA ASP A 76 12.67 -2.47 -19.37
C ASP A 76 11.46 -2.22 -20.31
N GLY A 77 10.42 -1.53 -19.82
CA GLY A 77 9.21 -1.23 -20.58
C GLY A 77 8.33 -2.45 -20.86
N LEU A 78 8.60 -3.61 -20.27
CA LEU A 78 7.87 -4.84 -20.55
C LEU A 78 6.52 -4.92 -19.83
N LEU A 79 6.41 -4.29 -18.65
CA LEU A 79 5.18 -4.29 -17.87
C LEU A 79 4.66 -2.88 -17.66
N TRP A 80 3.38 -2.71 -17.95
CA TRP A 80 2.64 -1.47 -17.79
C TRP A 80 1.33 -1.76 -17.06
N LEU A 81 1.11 -1.02 -15.98
CA LEU A 81 -0.06 -1.16 -15.13
C LEU A 81 -0.71 0.19 -14.89
N ARG A 82 -2.04 0.15 -14.77
CA ARG A 82 -2.86 1.27 -14.37
C ARG A 82 -3.80 0.84 -13.26
N PHE A 83 -3.91 1.68 -12.24
CA PHE A 83 -4.82 1.52 -11.10
C PHE A 83 -5.84 2.64 -11.10
N THR A 84 -7.12 2.31 -10.92
CA THR A 84 -8.23 3.28 -10.88
C THR A 84 -9.18 3.00 -9.72
N VAL A 85 -9.64 4.03 -9.01
CA VAL A 85 -10.61 3.89 -7.89
C VAL A 85 -12.00 3.47 -8.40
N THR A 86 -12.33 3.82 -9.64
CA THR A 86 -13.60 3.45 -10.27
C THR A 86 -13.53 2.06 -10.90
N THR A 87 -14.59 1.27 -10.75
CA THR A 87 -14.82 0.06 -11.56
C THR A 87 -15.21 0.50 -12.97
N LEU A 88 -14.23 0.95 -13.74
CA LEU A 88 -14.42 1.17 -15.15
C LEU A 88 -14.52 -0.19 -15.81
N ALA A 89 -15.66 -0.42 -16.45
CA ALA A 89 -15.85 -1.58 -17.30
C ALA A 89 -14.72 -1.64 -18.35
N GLU A 90 -14.37 -2.86 -18.73
CA GLU A 90 -13.16 -3.33 -19.45
C GLU A 90 -12.75 -2.63 -20.77
N THR A 91 -13.21 -1.42 -21.14
CA THR A 91 -13.05 -0.94 -22.53
C THR A 91 -12.69 0.53 -22.76
N ASP A 92 -12.56 1.38 -21.74
CA ASP A 92 -12.49 2.83 -21.99
C ASP A 92 -11.13 3.45 -21.68
N LEU A 93 -10.01 2.81 -22.06
CA LEU A 93 -8.67 3.37 -21.85
C LEU A 93 -7.92 3.53 -23.15
N CYS A 94 -7.31 4.69 -23.37
CA CYS A 94 -6.54 4.91 -24.58
C CYS A 94 -5.38 3.91 -24.71
N ASP A 95 -5.30 3.26 -25.87
CA ASP A 95 -4.30 2.23 -26.16
C ASP A 95 -2.87 2.79 -26.34
N ALA A 96 -2.73 4.12 -26.40
CA ALA A 96 -1.46 4.78 -26.56
C ALA A 96 -0.56 4.63 -25.32
N PRO A 97 0.77 4.45 -25.52
CA PRO A 97 1.73 4.37 -24.43
C PRO A 97 1.68 5.64 -23.59
N GLU A 98 1.75 5.48 -22.27
CA GLU A 98 1.75 6.60 -21.31
C GLU A 98 0.46 7.45 -21.32
N CYS A 99 -0.53 7.13 -22.17
CA CYS A 99 -1.77 7.90 -22.28
C CYS A 99 -2.78 7.48 -21.22
N ALA A 100 -3.23 8.44 -20.42
CA ALA A 100 -4.14 8.23 -19.29
C ALA A 100 -5.57 8.72 -19.55
N GLU A 101 -5.92 8.95 -20.82
CA GLU A 101 -7.27 9.39 -21.15
C GLU A 101 -8.24 8.21 -21.20
N PHE A 102 -9.39 8.42 -20.57
CA PHE A 102 -10.55 7.58 -20.75
C PHE A 102 -11.12 7.80 -22.15
N LEU A 103 -11.50 6.71 -22.79
CA LEU A 103 -12.13 6.76 -24.09
C LEU A 103 -13.64 6.85 -23.95
N THR A 104 -14.27 7.43 -24.97
CA THR A 104 -15.71 7.30 -25.18
C THR A 104 -16.04 6.20 -26.20
N ASP A 105 -15.04 5.73 -26.96
CA ASP A 105 -15.12 4.70 -28.01
C ASP A 105 -13.80 3.90 -28.07
N PRO A 106 -13.78 2.61 -28.46
CA PRO A 106 -12.57 1.79 -28.47
C PRO A 106 -11.46 2.36 -29.38
N GLY A 107 -10.22 2.40 -28.88
CA GLY A 107 -9.01 2.78 -29.63
C GLY A 107 -8.22 3.97 -29.09
N HIS A 108 -7.95 4.96 -29.94
CA HIS A 108 -7.14 6.14 -29.59
C HIS A 108 -8.02 7.32 -29.15
N CYS A 109 -7.62 8.01 -28.08
CA CYS A 109 -8.28 9.25 -27.71
C CYS A 109 -8.02 10.35 -28.78
N PRO A 110 -8.81 11.44 -28.82
CA PRO A 110 -8.64 12.50 -29.80
C PRO A 110 -7.23 13.09 -29.87
N ARG A 111 -6.47 13.04 -28.75
CA ARG A 111 -5.07 13.49 -28.69
C ARG A 111 -4.09 12.50 -29.29
N CYS A 112 -4.34 11.20 -29.15
CA CYS A 112 -3.44 10.14 -29.61
C CYS A 112 -3.76 9.66 -31.04
N ALA A 113 -4.93 9.98 -31.58
CA ALA A 113 -5.33 9.65 -32.96
C ALA A 113 -4.48 10.37 -34.04
N ALA A 114 -3.72 11.41 -33.66
CA ALA A 114 -2.97 12.26 -34.60
C ALA A 114 -1.46 11.90 -34.76
N GLY A 115 -0.96 10.83 -34.12
CA GLY A 115 0.47 10.47 -34.12
C GLY A 115 0.75 8.98 -34.40
N PRO A 116 1.98 8.59 -34.76
CA PRO A 116 2.29 7.21 -35.11
C PRO A 116 2.40 6.30 -33.86
N SER A 117 1.75 5.14 -33.92
CA SER A 117 2.05 3.94 -33.09
C SER A 117 3.13 3.11 -33.79
N PRO A 118 4.17 2.56 -33.11
CA PRO A 118 4.01 1.32 -32.31
C PRO A 118 4.97 1.09 -31.10
N GLY A 119 4.61 0.12 -30.23
CA GLY A 119 5.48 -0.63 -29.28
C GLY A 119 5.41 -0.24 -27.78
N PRO A 120 5.52 -1.18 -26.81
CA PRO A 120 6.04 -2.54 -26.95
C PRO A 120 4.93 -3.58 -27.12
N GLY A 121 5.16 -4.46 -28.10
CA GLY A 121 4.50 -5.76 -28.17
C GLY A 121 5.15 -6.70 -27.16
N GLY A 122 4.32 -7.46 -26.46
CA GLY A 122 4.75 -8.30 -25.36
C GLY A 122 3.55 -8.92 -24.69
N ARG A 123 3.23 -10.14 -25.12
CA ARG A 123 2.33 -11.09 -24.47
C ARG A 123 2.43 -10.93 -22.95
N ALA A 124 1.40 -10.42 -22.26
CA ALA A 124 1.41 -10.29 -20.79
C ALA A 124 1.54 -11.68 -20.16
N PRO A 125 2.71 -12.08 -19.58
CA PRO A 125 2.88 -13.47 -19.20
C PRO A 125 3.11 -13.54 -17.71
N THR A 126 2.10 -14.00 -16.96
CA THR A 126 2.20 -14.70 -15.64
C THR A 126 3.03 -14.07 -14.51
N GLY A 127 3.74 -12.97 -14.72
CA GLY A 127 4.69 -12.33 -13.82
C GLY A 127 4.30 -10.89 -13.46
N VAL A 128 3.19 -10.39 -13.98
CA VAL A 128 2.57 -9.11 -13.58
C VAL A 128 2.47 -9.02 -12.06
N TRP A 129 1.90 -10.07 -11.47
CA TRP A 129 1.70 -10.21 -10.03
C TRP A 129 3.00 -10.48 -9.29
N LYS A 130 4.01 -11.04 -9.94
CA LYS A 130 5.34 -11.18 -9.33
C LYS A 130 6.04 -9.84 -9.18
N VAL A 131 5.89 -8.93 -10.16
CA VAL A 131 6.40 -7.56 -10.08
C VAL A 131 5.67 -6.74 -9.02
N LEU A 132 4.36 -6.95 -8.87
CA LEU A 132 3.58 -6.40 -7.77
C LEU A 132 3.86 -7.11 -6.43
N GLY A 133 4.55 -8.26 -6.45
CA GLY A 133 4.84 -9.15 -5.31
C GLY A 133 3.59 -9.72 -4.64
N LEU A 134 2.61 -10.09 -5.46
CA LEU A 134 1.31 -10.67 -5.15
C LEU A 134 1.18 -12.16 -5.53
N ALA A 135 1.95 -12.68 -6.49
CA ALA A 135 1.85 -14.10 -6.91
C ALA A 135 2.96 -15.03 -6.38
N ASP A 136 4.10 -14.50 -5.95
CA ASP A 136 5.22 -15.26 -5.39
C ASP A 136 5.99 -14.31 -4.46
N SER A 137 5.41 -13.96 -3.31
CA SER A 137 5.86 -12.88 -2.41
C SER A 137 7.36 -12.95 -2.06
N ALA A 138 8.22 -12.44 -2.94
CA ALA A 138 9.41 -11.72 -2.55
C ALA A 138 8.89 -10.43 -1.92
N VAL A 139 8.57 -10.54 -0.63
CA VAL A 139 8.16 -9.43 0.22
C VAL A 139 9.27 -8.41 0.15
N LEU A 140 9.15 -7.37 -0.68
CA LEU A 140 9.92 -6.17 -0.42
C LEU A 140 9.26 -5.55 0.82
N PRO A 141 9.98 -5.49 1.95
CA PRO A 141 9.39 -5.13 3.23
C PRO A 141 8.88 -3.70 3.20
N VAL A 142 7.72 -3.48 3.83
CA VAL A 142 7.28 -2.14 4.20
C VAL A 142 8.33 -1.59 5.14
N THR A 143 8.95 -0.47 4.77
CA THR A 143 9.88 0.21 5.68
C THR A 143 9.10 1.17 6.56
N ARG A 144 9.64 1.51 7.73
CA ARG A 144 9.06 2.49 8.66
C ARG A 144 8.72 3.83 7.98
N ASP A 145 9.47 4.20 6.94
CA ASP A 145 9.26 5.41 6.16
C ASP A 145 8.00 5.38 5.26
N ASP A 146 7.46 4.20 4.97
CA ASP A 146 6.28 4.03 4.13
C ASP A 146 4.96 4.16 4.88
N LEU A 147 4.98 4.14 6.21
CA LEU A 147 3.76 4.13 7.01
C LEU A 147 3.11 5.52 7.07
N THR A 148 1.82 5.62 6.73
CA THR A 148 1.06 6.88 6.84
C THR A 148 0.78 7.16 8.31
N THR A 149 0.33 8.37 8.64
CA THR A 149 -0.18 8.64 10.00
C THR A 149 -1.35 7.71 10.33
N THR A 150 -2.22 7.42 9.35
CA THR A 150 -3.34 6.46 9.51
C THR A 150 -2.83 5.05 9.78
N ASP A 151 -1.88 4.53 9.00
CA ASP A 151 -1.26 3.21 9.22
C ASP A 151 -0.64 3.13 10.63
N LEU A 152 0.05 4.19 11.03
CA LEU A 152 0.69 4.30 12.34
C LEU A 152 -0.33 4.34 13.48
N VAL A 153 -1.47 4.99 13.31
CA VAL A 153 -2.57 4.97 14.28
C VAL A 153 -3.23 3.59 14.35
N LEU A 154 -3.42 2.91 13.21
CA LEU A 154 -3.94 1.54 13.18
C LEU A 154 -2.99 0.57 13.88
N LEU A 155 -1.68 0.69 13.65
CA LEU A 155 -0.66 -0.10 14.33
C LEU A 155 -0.57 0.24 15.82
N ALA A 156 -0.77 1.50 16.22
CA ALA A 156 -0.87 1.88 17.62
C ALA A 156 -2.08 1.23 18.30
N ARG A 157 -3.26 1.25 17.67
CA ARG A 157 -4.45 0.55 18.17
C ARG A 157 -4.21 -0.95 18.29
N ALA A 158 -3.59 -1.56 17.29
CA ALA A 158 -3.18 -2.96 17.33
C ALA A 158 -2.22 -3.25 18.50
N CYS A 159 -1.27 -2.34 18.74
CA CYS A 159 -0.38 -2.39 19.89
C CYS A 159 -1.17 -2.44 21.20
N HIS A 160 -2.19 -1.60 21.34
CA HIS A 160 -3.04 -1.56 22.52
C HIS A 160 -3.84 -2.86 22.69
N THR A 161 -4.44 -3.38 21.61
CA THR A 161 -5.17 -4.66 21.64
C THR A 161 -4.26 -5.82 22.06
N LEU A 162 -3.08 -5.93 21.46
CA LEU A 162 -2.08 -6.94 21.85
C LEU A 162 -1.60 -6.71 23.29
N ASP A 163 -1.47 -5.46 23.74
CA ASP A 163 -1.07 -5.13 25.11
C ASP A 163 -2.10 -5.60 26.15
N GLN A 164 -3.39 -5.42 25.86
CA GLN A 164 -4.49 -5.87 26.73
C GLN A 164 -4.54 -7.40 26.85
N GLN A 165 -4.36 -8.12 25.74
CA GLN A 165 -4.39 -9.59 25.72
C GLN A 165 -3.20 -10.21 26.46
N HIS A 166 -2.01 -9.65 26.29
CA HIS A 166 -0.77 -10.24 26.78
C HIS A 166 -0.28 -9.66 28.12
N HIS A 167 -1.18 -9.09 28.93
CA HIS A 167 -0.83 -8.38 30.18
C HIS A 167 0.06 -9.20 31.15
N ALA A 168 -0.16 -10.52 31.24
CA ALA A 168 0.65 -11.43 32.06
C ALA A 168 2.00 -11.83 31.42
N VAL A 169 2.12 -11.73 30.09
CA VAL A 169 3.27 -12.22 29.32
C VAL A 169 4.30 -11.11 29.04
N HIS A 170 3.87 -9.84 29.06
CA HIS A 170 4.73 -8.64 28.90
C HIS A 170 5.92 -8.57 29.84
N ALA A 171 5.83 -9.19 31.02
CA ALA A 171 6.94 -9.24 31.97
C ALA A 171 8.22 -9.87 31.37
N ARG A 172 8.10 -10.58 30.25
CA ARG A 172 9.18 -11.32 29.59
C ARG A 172 9.58 -10.77 28.21
N THR A 173 8.82 -9.83 27.64
CA THR A 173 9.15 -9.26 26.32
C THR A 173 9.97 -7.98 26.50
N PRO A 174 11.17 -7.86 25.90
CA PRO A 174 11.94 -6.62 25.94
C PRO A 174 11.26 -5.58 25.06
N LEU A 175 10.64 -4.57 25.69
CA LEU A 175 10.02 -3.44 25.00
C LEU A 175 10.90 -2.18 25.15
N PRO A 176 10.81 -1.22 24.21
CA PRO A 176 11.46 0.08 24.35
C PRO A 176 11.07 0.77 25.66
N LEU A 177 12.00 1.47 26.32
CA LEU A 177 11.74 2.19 27.58
C LEU A 177 10.59 3.20 27.45
N GLU A 178 10.43 3.78 26.27
CA GLU A 178 9.37 4.75 25.95
C GLU A 178 8.01 4.09 25.69
N ALA A 179 7.92 2.77 25.48
CA ALA A 179 6.69 2.12 25.04
C ALA A 179 5.57 2.14 26.09
N ARG A 180 5.90 1.83 27.35
CA ARG A 180 4.92 1.78 28.45
C ARG A 180 4.20 3.11 28.71
N PRO A 181 4.88 4.27 28.85
CA PRO A 181 4.18 5.54 29.02
C PRO A 181 3.36 5.94 27.79
N LEU A 182 3.79 5.55 26.58
CA LEU A 182 3.01 5.79 25.35
C LEU A 182 1.75 4.94 25.30
N LEU A 183 1.82 3.67 25.68
CA LEU A 183 0.66 2.77 25.78
C LEU A 183 -0.37 3.26 26.81
N GLN A 184 0.09 3.75 27.96
CA GLN A 184 -0.81 4.33 28.97
C GLN A 184 -1.53 5.58 28.46
N ARG A 185 -0.80 6.46 27.76
CA ARG A 185 -1.42 7.64 27.11
C ARG A 185 -2.39 7.21 26.02
N LEU A 186 -2.04 6.18 25.24
CA LEU A 186 -2.88 5.71 24.15
C LEU A 186 -4.19 5.12 24.69
N ALA A 187 -4.12 4.33 25.76
CA ALA A 187 -5.30 3.78 26.44
C ALA A 187 -6.28 4.89 26.85
N LEU A 188 -5.80 5.96 27.49
CA LEU A 188 -6.64 7.10 27.87
C LEU A 188 -7.32 7.77 26.67
N VAL A 189 -6.59 7.93 25.57
CA VAL A 189 -7.13 8.54 24.34
C VAL A 189 -8.17 7.63 23.68
N LEU A 190 -7.96 6.32 23.69
CA LEU A 190 -8.90 5.34 23.14
C LEU A 190 -10.14 5.19 24.03
N ASP A 191 -9.99 5.16 25.35
CA ASP A 191 -11.10 5.11 26.31
C ASP A 191 -12.02 6.34 26.15
N ASP A 192 -11.44 7.54 26.03
CA ASP A 192 -12.22 8.77 25.79
C ASP A 192 -13.00 8.71 24.45
N LEU A 193 -12.44 8.06 23.42
CA LEU A 193 -13.09 7.84 22.13
C LEU A 193 -14.21 6.80 22.23
N ASP A 194 -13.96 5.68 22.90
CA ASP A 194 -14.91 4.56 23.02
C ASP A 194 -16.09 4.93 23.93
N GLU A 195 -15.87 5.76 24.96
CA GLU A 195 -16.92 6.32 25.81
C GLU A 195 -17.72 7.46 25.15
N GLY A 196 -17.34 7.90 23.94
CA GLY A 196 -18.06 8.92 23.18
C GLY A 196 -18.06 10.29 23.86
N ARG A 197 -17.00 10.63 24.60
CA ARG A 197 -16.95 11.89 25.35
C ARG A 197 -16.95 13.10 24.41
N PRO A 198 -17.67 14.19 24.76
CA PRO A 198 -17.58 15.43 24.01
C PRO A 198 -16.13 15.93 24.10
N HIS A 199 -15.45 16.06 22.96
CA HIS A 199 -14.01 16.38 22.80
C HIS A 199 -13.01 15.22 22.90
N ALA A 200 -13.42 13.99 22.59
CA ALA A 200 -12.49 12.88 22.44
C ALA A 200 -11.35 13.24 21.46
N LEU A 201 -10.11 13.02 21.90
CA LEU A 201 -8.92 13.36 21.13
C LEU A 201 -8.62 12.28 20.09
N ASN A 202 -8.22 12.69 18.88
CA ASN A 202 -7.78 11.72 17.87
C ASN A 202 -6.30 11.35 18.13
N PRO A 203 -5.94 10.06 18.17
CA PRO A 203 -4.54 9.63 18.26
C PRO A 203 -3.62 10.28 17.23
N ALA A 204 -4.12 10.58 16.02
CA ALA A 204 -3.35 11.26 14.98
C ALA A 204 -2.89 12.67 15.38
N ASP A 205 -3.64 13.35 16.26
CA ASP A 205 -3.38 14.72 16.70
C ASP A 205 -2.61 14.76 18.04
N VAL A 206 -2.72 13.72 18.86
CA VAL A 206 -2.10 13.64 20.19
C VAL A 206 -0.68 13.09 20.16
N PHE A 207 -0.39 12.20 19.21
CA PHE A 207 0.91 11.54 19.11
C PHE A 207 1.71 12.06 17.94
N SER A 208 2.97 12.39 18.20
CA SER A 208 3.93 12.66 17.15
C SER A 208 4.20 11.40 16.32
N ARG A 209 4.63 11.58 15.07
CA ARG A 209 5.02 10.46 14.20
C ARG A 209 6.06 9.54 14.84
N LYS A 210 7.03 10.10 15.60
CA LYS A 210 8.06 9.32 16.31
C LYS A 210 7.43 8.41 17.35
N GLU A 211 6.50 8.94 18.15
CA GLU A 211 5.80 8.16 19.19
C GLU A 211 4.95 7.05 18.56
N LEU A 212 4.26 7.35 17.45
CA LEU A 212 3.49 6.32 16.75
C LEU A 212 4.38 5.23 16.13
N LEU A 213 5.57 5.58 15.64
CA LEU A 213 6.56 4.60 15.18
C LEU A 213 7.05 3.70 16.33
N THR A 214 7.32 4.28 17.51
CA THR A 214 7.66 3.49 18.71
C THR A 214 6.53 2.52 19.08
N LEU A 215 5.26 2.95 18.97
CA LEU A 215 4.09 2.09 19.19
C LEU A 215 3.97 0.98 18.12
N ALA A 216 4.24 1.28 16.86
CA ALA A 216 4.27 0.28 15.79
C ALA A 216 5.37 -0.77 15.98
N ASP A 217 6.57 -0.35 16.39
CA ASP A 217 7.68 -1.27 16.73
C ASP A 217 7.33 -2.14 17.95
N THR A 218 6.62 -1.56 18.92
CA THR A 218 6.11 -2.29 20.09
C THR A 218 5.07 -3.33 19.68
N ALA A 219 4.12 -2.98 18.80
CA ALA A 219 3.13 -3.91 18.25
C ALA A 219 3.81 -5.08 17.54
N LEU A 220 4.83 -4.80 16.73
CA LEU A 220 5.61 -5.82 16.03
C LEU A 220 6.33 -6.76 17.00
N ALA A 221 6.93 -6.23 18.06
CA ALA A 221 7.60 -7.03 19.08
C ALA A 221 6.63 -7.95 19.82
N LEU A 222 5.43 -7.45 20.16
CA LEU A 222 4.37 -8.24 20.79
C LEU A 222 3.85 -9.35 19.86
N TYR A 223 3.56 -8.99 18.62
CA TYR A 223 3.08 -9.93 17.60
C TYR A 223 4.11 -11.03 17.29
N ARG A 224 5.40 -10.70 17.17
CA ARG A 224 6.46 -11.71 16.97
C ARG A 224 6.60 -12.65 18.15
N ALA A 225 6.42 -12.14 19.37
CA ALA A 225 6.61 -12.93 20.58
C ALA A 225 5.44 -13.90 20.83
N HIS A 226 4.21 -13.47 20.53
CA HIS A 226 3.00 -14.16 21.02
C HIS A 226 1.90 -14.39 19.97
N GLY A 227 2.06 -13.86 18.76
CA GLY A 227 1.06 -13.94 17.69
C GLY A 227 -0.17 -13.07 17.94
N ASP A 228 -1.28 -13.44 17.33
CA ASP A 228 -2.62 -12.91 17.58
C ASP A 228 -3.56 -14.10 17.83
N PRO A 229 -3.59 -14.67 19.05
CA PRO A 229 -4.20 -15.97 19.31
C PRO A 229 -5.73 -15.98 19.16
N ASP A 230 -6.37 -14.81 19.24
CA ASP A 230 -7.82 -14.65 19.19
C ASP A 230 -8.30 -13.99 17.88
N ASP A 231 -7.42 -13.87 16.88
CA ASP A 231 -7.68 -13.22 15.58
C ASP A 231 -8.35 -11.83 15.72
N LEU A 232 -7.90 -11.05 16.70
CA LEU A 232 -8.48 -9.74 17.01
C LEU A 232 -8.01 -8.65 16.05
N LEU A 233 -6.88 -8.88 15.38
CA LEU A 233 -6.35 -7.97 14.38
C LEU A 233 -6.98 -8.30 13.02
N GLY A 234 -7.55 -7.28 12.38
CA GLY A 234 -8.00 -7.41 10.99
C GLY A 234 -6.84 -7.80 10.06
N SER A 235 -7.15 -8.57 9.01
CA SER A 235 -6.19 -9.01 7.99
C SER A 235 -5.24 -7.91 7.48
N PRO A 236 -5.69 -6.66 7.22
CA PRO A 236 -4.80 -5.58 6.79
C PRO A 236 -3.73 -5.20 7.85
N THR A 237 -4.04 -5.32 9.14
CA THR A 237 -3.12 -4.99 10.23
C THR A 237 -2.08 -6.10 10.43
N VAL A 238 -2.53 -7.35 10.36
CA VAL A 238 -1.64 -8.53 10.41
C VAL A 238 -0.64 -8.50 9.26
N LEU A 239 -1.09 -8.19 8.04
CA LEU A 239 -0.23 -8.05 6.86
C LEU A 239 0.82 -6.94 7.04
N ARG A 240 0.42 -5.76 7.56
CA ARG A 240 1.37 -4.66 7.86
C ARG A 240 2.44 -5.08 8.87
N LEU A 241 2.07 -5.78 9.95
CA LEU A 241 3.02 -6.31 10.93
C LEU A 241 3.96 -7.35 10.33
N ALA A 242 3.44 -8.28 9.52
CA ALA A 242 4.25 -9.27 8.81
C ALA A 242 5.26 -8.61 7.85
N HIS A 243 4.88 -7.53 7.18
CA HIS A 243 5.78 -6.77 6.31
C HIS A 243 6.88 -6.03 7.06
N LEU A 244 6.56 -5.40 8.20
CA LEU A 244 7.57 -4.79 9.07
C LEU A 244 8.51 -5.87 9.65
N ALA A 245 7.97 -7.06 9.94
CA ALA A 245 8.75 -8.18 10.43
C ALA A 245 9.82 -8.63 9.43
N TYR A 246 9.50 -8.59 8.13
CA TYR A 246 10.44 -8.92 7.07
C TYR A 246 11.50 -7.82 6.88
N ALA A 247 11.20 -6.57 7.22
CA ALA A 247 12.11 -5.42 7.07
C ALA A 247 13.35 -5.50 7.96
N ASP A 248 13.22 -6.08 9.15
CA ASP A 248 14.32 -6.18 10.10
C ASP A 248 15.17 -7.46 9.93
N MET A 249 14.87 -8.30 8.93
CA MET A 249 15.69 -9.48 8.64
C MET A 249 16.99 -9.03 7.96
N PRO A 250 18.16 -9.53 8.40
CA PRO A 250 19.41 -9.27 7.68
C PRO A 250 19.35 -9.93 6.29
N ASP A 251 19.93 -9.25 5.29
CA ASP A 251 20.07 -9.74 3.91
C ASP A 251 20.69 -11.14 3.82
#